data_AF-A0A453FS24-F1
#
_entry.id   AF-A0A453FS24-F1
#
_cell.length_a   1.000
_cell.length_b   1.000
_cell.length_c   1.000
_cell.angle_alpha   90.00
_cell.angle_beta   90.00
_cell.angle_gamma   90.00
#
_symmetry.space_group_name_H-M   'P 1'
#
loop_
_entity.id
_entity.type
_entity.pdbx_description
1 polymer ?
#
loop_
_entity_poly.entity_id
_entity_poly.type
_entity_poly.pdbx_seq_one_letter_code
_entity_poly.pdbx_strand_id
1 'polypeptide(L)'
;VISVLTTYSFCHIHLFKSEKCSEDFTAYADVCFREFGDRVATWTTVNQPNIGIVASYDIAIFPPARCSDPFGATKCTAGDSSVEPYIAAHNTLMAHASVVSLYRRKYQAMQKGVIGISIYSFWSYPWTNSTVDLDATRRCKDFYFGWYDTVPPFCYWECLTCIIRALLRS
;
A
#
# COMPACT_ATOMS: atom_id res chain seq x y z
N VAL A 1 -18.87 11.38 -7.56
CA VAL A 1 -18.12 11.58 -6.29
C VAL A 1 -17.28 10.34 -6.07
N ILE A 2 -15.95 10.44 -6.17
CA ILE A 2 -15.03 9.37 -5.77
C ILE A 2 -14.89 9.50 -4.26
N SER A 3 -15.26 8.46 -3.50
CA SER A 3 -15.02 8.47 -2.06
C SER A 3 -13.74 7.70 -1.76
N VAL A 4 -12.81 8.37 -1.08
CA VAL A 4 -11.54 7.79 -0.65
C VAL A 4 -11.64 7.45 0.84
N LEU A 5 -11.45 6.18 1.19
CA LEU A 5 -11.49 5.67 2.56
C LEU A 5 -10.08 5.69 3.17
N THR A 6 -9.50 6.87 3.41
CA THR A 6 -8.06 6.95 3.76
C THR A 6 -7.67 6.14 5.01
N THR A 7 -6.78 5.15 4.81
CA THR A 7 -6.17 4.28 5.86
C THR A 7 -5.02 4.92 6.63
N TYR A 8 -4.53 6.09 6.18
CA TYR A 8 -3.36 6.78 6.73
C TYR A 8 -3.38 7.07 8.23
N SER A 9 -4.54 6.94 8.87
CA SER A 9 -4.64 7.10 10.32
C SER A 9 -4.91 5.78 11.05
N PHE A 10 -5.44 4.75 10.37
CA PHE A 10 -5.90 3.52 11.02
C PHE A 10 -4.78 2.47 11.20
N CYS A 11 -3.96 2.23 10.19
CA CYS A 11 -2.92 1.18 10.29
C CYS A 11 -1.66 1.63 11.05
N HIS A 12 -1.49 2.94 11.27
CA HIS A 12 -0.28 3.52 11.85
C HIS A 12 -0.16 3.23 13.36
N ILE A 13 -1.27 3.02 14.08
CA ILE A 13 -1.29 2.71 15.52
C ILE A 13 -1.03 1.21 15.78
N HIS A 14 -1.29 0.36 14.79
CA HIS A 14 -1.34 -1.09 14.95
C HIS A 14 -0.37 -1.83 14.02
N LEU A 15 0.77 -1.21 13.67
CA LEU A 15 1.74 -1.68 12.68
C LEU A 15 2.08 -3.18 12.76
N PHE A 16 2.16 -3.73 13.97
CA PHE A 16 2.53 -5.14 14.21
C PHE A 16 1.34 -6.09 14.44
N LYS A 17 0.10 -5.57 14.48
CA LYS A 17 -1.12 -6.36 14.63
C LYS A 17 -2.00 -6.19 13.39
N SER A 18 -1.63 -6.92 12.35
CA SER A 18 -2.30 -6.94 11.04
C SER A 18 -3.81 -7.17 11.14
N GLU A 19 -4.23 -8.08 12.02
CA GLU A 19 -5.63 -8.44 12.25
C GLU A 19 -6.45 -7.24 12.72
N LYS A 20 -5.97 -6.51 13.74
CA LYS A 20 -6.70 -5.37 14.30
C LYS A 20 -6.81 -4.20 13.32
N CYS A 21 -5.74 -3.87 12.59
CA CYS A 21 -5.80 -2.85 11.55
C CYS A 21 -6.84 -3.22 10.47
N SER A 22 -6.85 -4.49 10.03
CA SER A 22 -7.81 -4.97 9.04
C SER A 22 -9.25 -4.92 9.55
N GLU A 23 -9.49 -5.37 10.77
CA GLU A 23 -10.82 -5.34 11.41
C GLU A 23 -11.36 -3.91 11.56
N ASP A 24 -10.56 -3.00 12.14
CA ASP A 24 -10.97 -1.62 12.37
C ASP A 24 -11.25 -0.91 11.03
N PHE A 25 -10.39 -1.12 10.02
CA PHE A 25 -10.60 -0.56 8.69
C PHE A 25 -11.82 -1.15 7.99
N THR A 26 -12.08 -2.46 8.17
CA THR A 26 -13.25 -3.13 7.63
C THR A 26 -14.54 -2.61 8.26
N ALA A 27 -14.54 -2.39 9.57
CA ALA A 27 -15.68 -1.81 10.29
C ALA A 27 -15.94 -0.36 9.85
N TYR A 28 -14.89 0.46 9.70
CA TYR A 28 -15.02 1.81 9.15
C TYR A 28 -15.62 1.81 7.74
N ALA A 29 -15.12 0.95 6.85
CA ALA A 29 -15.64 0.83 5.49
C ALA A 29 -17.10 0.35 5.46
N ASP A 30 -17.51 -0.57 6.35
CA ASP A 30 -18.90 -1.04 6.46
C ASP A 30 -19.88 0.12 6.72
N VAL A 31 -19.49 1.02 7.63
CA VAL A 31 -20.26 2.24 7.92
C VAL A 31 -20.32 3.11 6.67
N CYS A 32 -19.20 3.40 6.02
CA CYS A 32 -19.18 4.26 4.83
C CYS A 32 -20.04 3.69 3.69
N PHE A 33 -19.96 2.40 3.41
CA PHE A 33 -20.77 1.76 2.37
C PHE A 33 -22.26 1.79 2.71
N ARG A 34 -22.62 1.61 3.98
CA ARG A 34 -24.00 1.68 4.43
C ARG A 34 -24.58 3.09 4.29
N GLU A 35 -23.87 4.11 4.74
CA GLU A 35 -24.40 5.48 4.82
C GLU A 35 -24.34 6.24 3.48
N PHE A 36 -23.39 5.91 2.60
CA PHE A 36 -23.14 6.69 1.38
C PHE A 36 -23.19 5.89 0.08
N GLY A 37 -23.24 4.56 0.15
CA GLY A 37 -23.20 3.71 -1.04
C GLY A 37 -24.48 3.74 -1.89
N ASP A 38 -25.53 4.44 -1.43
CA ASP A 38 -26.70 4.80 -2.24
C ASP A 38 -26.36 5.83 -3.34
N ARG A 39 -25.37 6.70 -3.08
CA ARG A 39 -24.96 7.81 -3.96
C ARG A 39 -23.55 7.66 -4.50
N VAL A 40 -22.69 6.94 -3.79
CA VAL A 40 -21.28 6.73 -4.17
C VAL A 40 -21.16 5.43 -4.97
N ALA A 41 -20.94 5.58 -6.28
CA ALA A 41 -20.75 4.46 -7.19
C ALA A 41 -19.27 4.06 -7.36
N THR A 42 -18.32 4.81 -6.81
CA THR A 42 -16.88 4.55 -6.98
C THR A 42 -16.13 4.75 -5.67
N TRP A 43 -15.46 3.68 -5.25
CA TRP A 43 -14.77 3.58 -3.97
C TRP A 43 -13.27 3.36 -4.18
N THR A 44 -12.47 4.20 -3.55
CA THR A 44 -11.04 3.97 -3.39
C THR A 44 -10.79 3.64 -1.94
N THR A 45 -10.32 2.43 -1.69
CA THR A 45 -9.95 1.96 -0.34
C THR A 45 -8.74 2.72 0.17
N VAL A 46 -7.56 2.53 -0.43
CA VAL A 46 -6.32 3.20 -0.01
C VAL A 46 -5.84 4.10 -1.13
N ASN A 47 -5.48 5.33 -0.78
CA ASN A 47 -4.85 6.27 -1.70
C ASN A 47 -3.34 6.18 -1.58
N GLN A 48 -2.66 5.86 -2.68
CA GLN A 48 -1.21 5.99 -2.85
C GLN A 48 -0.36 5.29 -1.77
N PRO A 49 -0.63 4.01 -1.45
CA PRO A 49 0.09 3.33 -0.37
C PRO A 49 1.60 3.24 -0.64
N ASN A 50 2.00 3.11 -1.90
CA ASN A 50 3.40 2.96 -2.32
C ASN A 50 4.27 4.16 -1.90
N ILE A 51 3.78 5.40 -2.03
CA ILE A 51 4.54 6.57 -1.58
C ILE A 51 4.29 6.89 -0.11
N GLY A 52 3.06 6.66 0.36
CA GLY A 52 2.65 6.95 1.72
C GLY A 52 3.42 6.14 2.76
N ILE A 53 3.67 4.87 2.46
CA ILE A 53 4.44 3.96 3.32
C ILE A 53 5.91 4.36 3.36
N VAL A 54 6.53 4.63 2.21
CA VAL A 54 7.92 5.11 2.13
C VAL A 54 8.08 6.41 2.92
N ALA A 55 7.15 7.36 2.74
CA ALA A 55 7.17 8.61 3.49
C ALA A 55 6.98 8.44 5.01
N SER A 56 6.33 7.35 5.47
CA SER A 56 6.00 7.14 6.88
C SER A 56 7.01 6.26 7.63
N TYR A 57 7.61 5.28 6.96
CA TYR A 57 8.42 4.21 7.55
C TYR A 57 9.84 4.10 7.00
N ASP A 58 10.20 4.91 5.99
CA ASP A 58 11.56 4.97 5.45
C ASP A 58 12.16 6.37 5.55
N ILE A 59 11.44 7.40 5.07
CA ILE A 59 11.93 8.78 5.05
C ILE A 59 11.49 9.58 6.31
N ALA A 60 10.46 9.12 7.01
CA ALA A 60 9.89 9.76 8.20
C ALA A 60 9.38 11.22 8.01
N ILE A 61 8.74 11.50 6.88
CA ILE A 61 8.07 12.79 6.60
C ILE A 61 6.61 12.76 7.06
N PHE A 62 5.95 11.60 6.99
CA PHE A 62 4.58 11.41 7.45
C PHE A 62 4.53 10.64 8.77
N PRO A 63 3.51 10.88 9.62
CA PRO A 63 3.30 10.07 10.82
C PRO A 63 3.24 8.56 10.49
N PRO A 64 3.81 7.66 11.33
CA PRO A 64 4.42 7.91 12.63
C PRO A 64 5.87 8.42 12.57
N ALA A 65 6.38 8.79 11.40
CA ALA A 65 7.73 9.30 11.20
C ALA A 65 8.82 8.35 11.71
N ARG A 66 8.75 7.09 11.26
CA ARG A 66 9.73 6.04 11.59
C ARG A 66 10.71 5.86 10.44
N CYS A 67 11.98 5.66 10.77
CA CYS A 67 13.05 5.47 9.81
C CYS A 67 14.31 4.90 10.48
N SER A 68 15.32 4.57 9.68
CA SER A 68 16.67 4.25 10.14
C SER A 68 17.68 5.32 9.72
N ASP A 69 18.57 5.72 10.63
CA ASP A 69 19.68 6.62 10.30
C ASP A 69 20.67 5.90 9.35
N PRO A 70 21.25 6.58 8.35
CA PRO A 70 21.15 8.01 8.04
C PRO A 70 20.10 8.36 6.95
N PHE A 71 19.11 7.49 6.70
CA PHE A 71 18.24 7.58 5.52
C PHE A 71 17.01 8.48 5.69
N GLY A 72 16.63 8.83 6.93
CA GLY A 72 15.51 9.71 7.20
C GLY A 72 15.73 11.16 6.76
N ALA A 73 14.63 11.86 6.44
CA ALA A 73 14.65 13.31 6.24
C ALA A 73 14.95 14.09 7.53
N THR A 74 14.78 13.45 8.69
CA THR A 74 15.15 13.95 10.01
C THR A 74 15.95 12.89 10.76
N LYS A 75 16.55 13.26 11.90
CA LYS A 75 17.27 12.30 12.75
C LYS A 75 16.29 11.22 13.22
N CYS A 76 16.51 10.00 12.76
CA CYS A 76 15.64 8.88 13.07
C CYS A 76 15.81 8.47 14.53
N THR A 77 14.74 8.54 15.31
CA THR A 77 14.77 8.14 16.73
C THR A 77 14.24 6.72 16.95
N ALA A 78 13.46 6.21 15.99
CA ALA A 78 12.91 4.85 16.01
C ALA A 78 12.49 4.43 14.59
N GLY A 79 12.53 3.13 14.34
CA GLY A 79 12.13 2.55 13.05
C GLY A 79 13.16 1.55 12.53
N ASP A 80 12.72 0.78 11.55
CA ASP A 80 13.60 -0.06 10.72
C ASP A 80 13.17 0.10 9.26
N SER A 81 13.86 1.00 8.54
CA SER A 81 13.63 1.27 7.11
C SER A 81 13.77 0.01 6.24
N SER A 82 14.50 -1.01 6.70
CA SER A 82 14.71 -2.24 5.94
C SER A 82 13.56 -3.24 6.06
N VAL A 83 12.67 -3.09 7.06
CA VAL A 83 11.61 -4.06 7.37
C VAL A 83 10.22 -3.42 7.47
N GLU A 84 10.10 -2.28 8.14
CA GLU A 84 8.80 -1.66 8.44
C GLU A 84 7.98 -1.26 7.20
N PRO A 85 8.58 -0.73 6.11
CA PRO A 85 7.83 -0.46 4.88
C PRO A 85 7.15 -1.71 4.31
N TYR A 86 7.81 -2.87 4.38
CA TYR A 86 7.29 -4.14 3.89
C TYR A 86 6.11 -4.64 4.74
N ILE A 87 6.24 -4.56 6.06
CA ILE A 87 5.16 -4.91 7.00
C ILE A 87 3.95 -4.01 6.78
N ALA A 88 4.17 -2.70 6.67
CA ALA A 88 3.12 -1.72 6.44
C ALA A 88 2.41 -1.96 5.10
N ALA A 89 3.14 -2.28 4.03
CA ALA A 89 2.57 -2.60 2.73
C ALA A 89 1.72 -3.87 2.76
N HIS A 90 2.23 -4.93 3.40
CA HIS A 90 1.49 -6.18 3.57
C HIS A 90 0.17 -5.96 4.32
N ASN A 91 0.20 -5.26 5.46
CA ASN A 91 -1.00 -4.99 6.25
C ASN A 91 -2.00 -4.12 5.49
N THR A 92 -1.52 -3.14 4.72
CA THR A 92 -2.37 -2.29 3.88
C THR A 92 -3.08 -3.10 2.80
N LEU A 93 -2.38 -4.05 2.16
CA LEU A 93 -2.96 -4.96 1.17
C LEU A 93 -3.99 -5.92 1.78
N MET A 94 -3.72 -6.45 2.97
CA MET A 94 -4.66 -7.30 3.70
C MET A 94 -5.94 -6.53 4.09
N ALA A 95 -5.79 -5.31 4.59
CA ALA A 95 -6.91 -4.43 4.91
C ALA A 95 -7.73 -4.06 3.66
N HIS A 96 -7.05 -3.75 2.54
CA HIS A 96 -7.70 -3.56 1.24
C HIS A 96 -8.52 -4.78 0.83
N ALA A 97 -7.92 -5.98 0.86
CA ALA A 97 -8.58 -7.22 0.49
C ALA A 97 -9.81 -7.52 1.36
N SER A 98 -9.71 -7.26 2.67
CA SER A 98 -10.84 -7.42 3.60
C SER A 98 -12.01 -6.51 3.24
N VAL A 99 -11.75 -5.21 3.02
CA VAL A 99 -12.77 -4.23 2.64
C VAL A 99 -13.41 -4.55 1.28
N VAL A 100 -12.60 -4.95 0.29
CA VAL A 100 -13.11 -5.37 -1.03
C VAL A 100 -13.99 -6.61 -0.91
N SER A 101 -13.58 -7.60 -0.09
CA SER A 101 -14.37 -8.80 0.18
C SER A 101 -15.72 -8.45 0.82
N LEU A 102 -15.73 -7.57 1.82
CA LEU A 102 -16.95 -7.05 2.45
C LEU A 102 -17.86 -6.38 1.42
N TYR A 103 -17.35 -5.43 0.63
CA TYR A 103 -18.13 -4.71 -0.38
C TYR A 103 -18.75 -5.66 -1.40
N ARG A 104 -17.95 -6.60 -1.94
CA ARG A 104 -18.39 -7.59 -2.92
C ARG A 104 -19.50 -8.51 -2.39
N ARG A 105 -19.41 -8.90 -1.11
CA ARG A 105 -20.38 -9.82 -0.49
C ARG A 105 -21.67 -9.11 -0.07
N LYS A 106 -21.57 -7.91 0.51
CA LYS A 106 -22.69 -7.25 1.20
C LYS A 106 -23.34 -6.13 0.38
N TYR A 107 -22.59 -5.42 -0.47
CA TYR A 107 -23.07 -4.18 -1.08
C TYR A 107 -23.10 -4.19 -2.62
N GLN A 108 -22.21 -4.95 -3.27
CA GLN A 108 -22.03 -4.94 -4.73
C GLN A 108 -23.32 -5.23 -5.51
N ALA A 109 -24.13 -6.20 -5.07
CA ALA A 109 -25.36 -6.57 -5.76
C ALA A 109 -26.41 -5.44 -5.75
N MET A 110 -26.46 -4.67 -4.65
CA MET A 110 -27.43 -3.58 -4.47
C MET A 110 -26.91 -2.26 -5.05
N GLN A 111 -25.68 -1.89 -4.72
CA GLN A 111 -25.11 -0.58 -5.03
C GLN A 111 -24.48 -0.53 -6.43
N LYS A 112 -24.07 -1.68 -6.98
CA LYS A 112 -23.47 -1.82 -8.33
C LYS A 112 -22.24 -0.94 -8.58
N GLY A 113 -21.64 -0.38 -7.53
CA GLY A 113 -20.45 0.46 -7.65
C GLY A 113 -19.17 -0.35 -7.89
N VAL A 114 -18.09 0.36 -8.16
CA VAL A 114 -16.74 -0.20 -8.36
C VAL A 114 -15.88 0.15 -7.15
N ILE A 115 -15.05 -0.80 -6.72
CA ILE A 115 -14.11 -0.62 -5.61
C ILE A 115 -12.69 -0.99 -6.04
N GLY A 116 -11.71 -0.19 -5.63
CA GLY A 116 -10.30 -0.42 -5.97
C GLY A 116 -9.33 0.25 -5.00
N ILE A 117 -8.06 0.19 -5.35
CA ILE A 117 -6.94 0.86 -4.69
C ILE A 117 -6.36 1.88 -5.66
N SER A 118 -5.91 3.04 -5.17
CA SER A 118 -5.23 4.04 -5.99
C SER A 118 -3.73 3.96 -5.70
N ILE A 119 -2.91 3.89 -6.75
CA ILE A 119 -1.45 3.80 -6.64
C ILE A 119 -0.87 5.10 -7.22
N TYR A 120 0.10 5.70 -6.53
CA TYR A 120 0.82 6.84 -7.07
C TYR A 120 1.70 6.38 -8.23
N SER A 121 1.49 6.92 -9.42
CA SER A 121 2.23 6.52 -10.61
C SER A 121 3.17 7.62 -11.10
N PHE A 122 4.44 7.26 -11.20
CA PHE A 122 5.46 8.00 -11.92
C PHE A 122 6.19 7.05 -12.85
N TRP A 123 6.58 7.55 -14.02
CA TRP A 123 7.28 6.75 -15.01
C TRP A 123 8.79 6.96 -14.90
N SER A 124 9.54 5.87 -14.81
CA SER A 124 10.99 5.88 -14.93
C SER A 124 11.40 5.60 -16.38
N TYR A 125 12.41 6.35 -16.84
CA TYR A 125 13.09 6.16 -18.11
C TYR A 125 14.55 5.79 -17.86
N PRO A 126 15.15 4.95 -18.71
CA PRO A 126 16.56 4.62 -18.59
C PRO A 126 17.41 5.86 -18.89
N TRP A 127 18.51 6.04 -18.14
CA TRP A 127 19.42 7.16 -18.36
C TRP A 127 20.19 7.01 -19.68
N THR A 128 20.68 5.80 -19.96
CA THR A 128 21.27 5.41 -21.25
C THR A 128 20.61 4.16 -21.82
N ASN A 129 20.93 3.80 -23.07
CA ASN A 129 20.47 2.56 -23.68
C ASN A 129 21.29 1.32 -23.24
N SER A 130 22.04 1.42 -22.14
CA SER A 130 22.76 0.28 -21.58
C SER A 130 21.79 -0.71 -20.93
N THR A 131 22.17 -1.99 -20.91
CA THR A 131 21.38 -3.03 -20.25
C THR A 131 21.19 -2.75 -18.76
N VAL A 132 22.20 -2.19 -18.09
CA VAL A 132 22.16 -1.84 -16.66
C VAL A 132 21.09 -0.80 -16.36
N ASP A 133 20.96 0.25 -17.19
CA ASP A 133 19.97 1.31 -17.00
C ASP A 133 18.55 0.85 -17.35
N LEU A 134 18.43 -0.03 -18.35
CA LEU A 134 17.15 -0.68 -18.69
C LEU A 134 16.68 -1.57 -17.53
N ASP A 135 17.57 -2.37 -16.96
CA ASP A 135 17.25 -3.22 -15.81
C ASP A 135 16.96 -2.39 -14.55
N ALA A 136 17.69 -1.30 -14.32
CA ALA A 136 17.42 -0.37 -13.22
C ALA A 136 16.04 0.29 -13.35
N THR A 137 15.66 0.69 -14.57
CA THR A 137 14.33 1.22 -14.86
C THR A 137 13.24 0.21 -14.53
N ARG A 138 13.43 -1.05 -14.91
CA ARG A 138 12.51 -2.15 -14.58
C ARG A 138 12.40 -2.36 -13.07
N ARG A 139 13.54 -2.46 -12.36
CA ARG A 139 13.55 -2.62 -10.89
C ARG A 139 12.83 -1.48 -10.18
N CYS A 140 13.02 -0.25 -10.63
CA CYS A 140 12.31 0.90 -10.08
C CYS A 140 10.78 0.74 -10.24
N LYS A 141 10.31 0.30 -11.41
CA LYS A 141 8.87 0.03 -11.61
C LYS A 141 8.37 -1.12 -10.74
N ASP A 142 9.11 -2.22 -10.68
CA ASP A 142 8.74 -3.38 -9.87
C ASP A 142 8.65 -3.03 -8.37
N PHE A 143 9.53 -2.15 -7.89
CA PHE A 143 9.52 -1.69 -6.49
C PHE A 143 8.32 -0.79 -6.16
N TYR A 144 8.01 0.19 -7.01
CA TYR A 144 6.95 1.17 -6.74
C TYR A 144 5.54 0.71 -7.14
N PHE A 145 5.43 -0.21 -8.10
CA PHE A 145 4.15 -0.73 -8.62
C PHE A 145 3.94 -2.21 -8.37
N GLY A 146 4.97 -3.03 -8.55
CA GLY A 146 4.86 -4.49 -8.62
C GLY A 146 4.25 -5.12 -7.36
N TRP A 147 4.44 -4.50 -6.20
CA TRP A 147 3.85 -4.96 -4.93
C TRP A 147 2.33 -4.86 -4.88
N TYR A 148 1.75 -3.96 -5.68
CA TYR A 148 0.31 -3.69 -5.71
C TYR A 148 -0.36 -4.18 -6.99
N ASP A 149 0.39 -4.32 -8.08
CA ASP A 149 -0.10 -4.85 -9.36
C ASP A 149 -0.21 -6.39 -9.41
N THR A 150 0.48 -7.11 -8.51
CA THR A 150 0.41 -8.58 -8.41
C THR A 150 -0.87 -9.03 -7.69
N VAL A 151 -2.03 -8.70 -8.25
CA VAL A 151 -3.34 -9.20 -7.83
C VAL A 151 -3.67 -10.46 -8.63
N PRO A 152 -3.08 -11.61 -8.26
CA PRO A 152 -3.91 -12.72 -7.83
C PRO A 152 -3.55 -13.15 -6.39
N PRO A 153 -4.51 -13.72 -5.62
CA PRO A 153 -4.37 -13.99 -4.17
C PRO A 153 -3.23 -14.94 -3.77
N PHE A 154 -2.50 -15.53 -4.71
CA PHE A 154 -1.64 -16.69 -4.49
C PHE A 154 -0.13 -16.42 -4.57
N CYS A 155 0.31 -15.24 -5.03
CA CYS A 155 1.73 -14.98 -5.35
C CYS A 155 2.45 -13.98 -4.43
N TYR A 156 1.91 -13.71 -3.25
CA TYR A 156 2.52 -12.75 -2.31
C TYR A 156 3.88 -13.20 -1.75
N TRP A 157 4.13 -14.52 -1.60
CA TRP A 157 5.34 -15.04 -0.95
C TRP A 157 6.55 -15.14 -1.89
N GLU A 158 6.36 -15.57 -3.14
CA GLU A 158 7.46 -15.74 -4.10
C GLU A 158 8.02 -14.38 -4.58
N CYS A 159 7.16 -13.36 -4.74
CA CYS A 159 7.57 -12.02 -5.16
C CYS A 159 8.37 -11.26 -4.10
N LEU A 160 8.02 -11.38 -2.82
CA LEU A 160 8.77 -10.74 -1.72
C LEU A 160 10.23 -11.21 -1.70
N THR A 161 10.46 -12.52 -1.85
CA THR A 161 11.81 -13.06 -1.99
C THR A 161 12.53 -12.60 -3.24
N CYS A 162 11.85 -12.43 -4.37
CA CYS A 162 12.48 -11.95 -5.61
C CYS A 162 12.91 -10.48 -5.51
N ILE A 163 12.09 -9.62 -4.91
CA ILE A 163 12.41 -8.19 -4.77
C ILE A 163 13.47 -7.97 -3.70
N ILE A 164 13.38 -8.65 -2.55
CA ILE A 164 14.44 -8.61 -1.52
C ILE A 164 15.76 -9.19 -2.06
N ARG A 165 15.74 -10.29 -2.84
CA ARG A 165 16.95 -10.83 -3.49
C ARG A 165 17.51 -9.92 -4.59
N ALA A 166 16.67 -9.14 -5.27
CA ALA A 166 17.12 -8.15 -6.24
C ALA A 166 17.79 -6.94 -5.56
N LEU A 167 17.34 -6.57 -4.36
CA LEU A 167 17.92 -5.50 -3.54
C LEU A 167 19.20 -5.95 -2.81
N LEU A 168 19.30 -7.21 -2.38
CA LEU A 168 20.49 -7.75 -1.69
C LEU A 168 21.62 -8.18 -2.65
N ARG A 169 21.44 -8.03 -3.97
CA ARG A 169 22.47 -8.32 -4.99
C ARG A 169 23.15 -7.07 -5.56
N SER A 170 22.89 -5.89 -5.00
CA SER A 170 23.64 -4.65 -5.28
C SER A 170 24.75 -4.44 -4.28
#